data_AF-A0A9E3UWV6-F1
#
_entry.id   AF-A0A9E3UWV6-F1
#
_cell.length_a   1.000
_cell.length_b   1.000
_cell.length_c   1.000
_cell.angle_alpha   90.00
_cell.angle_beta   90.00
_cell.angle_gamma   90.00
#
_symmetry.space_group_name_H-M   'P 1'
#
loop_
_entity.id
_entity.type
_entity.pdbx_description
1 polymer ?
#
loop_
_entity_poly.entity_id
_entity_poly.type
_entity_poly.pdbx_seq_one_letter_code
_entity_poly.pdbx_strand_id
1 'polypeptide(L)'
;MAISFGDNVRVASTPLTVSLGLAGLMGQVYGETTPSVTGVEVVGRSAADYAVNVQLDGRDESLWFAPELLEFVDHAPGTEIVIGNKRLVRTASGEWVEG
;
A
#
# COMPACT_ATOMS: atom_id res chain seq x y z
N MET A 1 -6.21 12.55 3.95
CA MET A 1 -6.89 11.38 3.37
C MET A 1 -6.07 10.17 3.79
N ALA A 2 -6.68 9.11 4.30
CA ALA A 2 -5.95 7.91 4.73
C ALA A 2 -5.78 6.97 3.54
N ILE A 3 -4.56 6.44 3.36
CA ILE A 3 -4.26 5.37 2.40
C ILE A 3 -4.99 4.10 2.85
N SER A 4 -5.56 3.35 1.91
CA SER A 4 -6.42 2.19 2.17
C SER A 4 -6.15 1.04 1.19
N PHE A 5 -6.67 -0.15 1.53
CA PHE A 5 -6.54 -1.34 0.68
C PHE A 5 -7.01 -1.11 -0.76
N GLY A 6 -6.13 -1.42 -1.72
CA GLY A 6 -6.32 -1.24 -3.15
C GLY A 6 -5.87 0.12 -3.70
N ASP A 7 -5.43 1.07 -2.85
CA ASP A 7 -4.94 2.36 -3.32
C ASP A 7 -3.62 2.21 -4.06
N ASN A 8 -3.49 2.96 -5.16
CA ASN A 8 -2.21 3.16 -5.80
C ASN A 8 -1.43 4.20 -5.00
N VAL A 9 -0.17 3.89 -4.74
CA VAL A 9 0.74 4.73 -3.98
C VAL A 9 2.08 4.87 -4.70
N ARG A 10 2.78 5.95 -4.38
CA ARG A 10 4.17 6.17 -4.75
C ARG A 10 5.01 6.19 -3.49
N VAL A 11 6.19 5.57 -3.52
CA VAL A 11 7.16 5.70 -2.44
C VAL A 11 7.75 7.12 -2.46
N ALA A 12 7.54 7.87 -1.38
CA ALA A 12 8.04 9.23 -1.22
C ALA A 12 9.56 9.31 -1.38
N SER A 13 10.07 10.40 -1.93
CA SER A 13 11.51 10.60 -2.09
C SER A 13 12.15 11.20 -0.83
N THR A 14 12.57 10.33 0.08
CA THR A 14 13.29 10.67 1.32
C THR A 14 14.73 10.17 1.25
N PRO A 15 15.67 10.67 2.08
CA PRO A 15 17.04 10.15 2.09
C PRO A 15 17.11 8.62 2.29
N LEU A 16 16.21 8.06 3.12
CA LEU A 16 16.10 6.62 3.36
C LEU A 16 15.62 5.87 2.12
N THR A 17 14.52 6.29 1.51
CA THR A 17 13.95 5.57 0.36
C THR A 17 14.83 5.72 -0.88
N VAL A 18 15.56 6.83 -1.02
CA VAL A 18 16.58 7.02 -2.06
C VAL A 18 17.76 6.07 -1.84
N SER A 19 18.29 5.95 -0.61
CA SER A 19 19.43 5.06 -0.35
C SER A 19 19.08 3.58 -0.54
N LEU A 20 17.82 3.21 -0.36
CA LEU A 20 17.30 1.86 -0.60
C LEU A 20 16.89 1.61 -2.06
N GLY A 21 16.96 2.62 -2.94
CA GLY A 21 16.53 2.50 -4.34
C GLY A 21 15.02 2.29 -4.50
N LEU A 22 14.22 2.76 -3.53
CA LEU A 22 12.76 2.63 -3.50
C LEU A 22 12.05 3.92 -3.90
N ALA A 23 12.70 5.08 -3.77
CA ALA A 23 12.09 6.38 -4.05
C ALA A 23 11.48 6.45 -5.45
N GLY A 24 10.24 6.94 -5.53
CA GLY A 24 9.51 7.13 -6.78
C GLY A 24 8.86 5.87 -7.37
N LEU A 25 9.15 4.67 -6.82
CA LEU A 25 8.50 3.44 -7.24
C LEU A 25 6.99 3.50 -6.96
N MET A 26 6.24 2.91 -7.88
CA MET A 26 4.78 2.79 -7.81
C MET A 26 4.42 1.41 -7.26
N GLY A 27 3.25 1.32 -6.63
CA GLY A 27 2.68 0.06 -6.21
C GLY A 27 1.26 0.21 -5.71
N GLN A 28 0.67 -0.92 -5.32
CA GLN A 28 -0.69 -0.97 -4.77
C GLN A 28 -0.67 -1.46 -3.33
N VAL A 29 -1.51 -0.86 -2.50
CA VAL A 29 -1.69 -1.25 -1.11
C VAL A 29 -2.41 -2.58 -1.02
N TYR A 30 -1.77 -3.55 -0.38
CA TYR A 30 -2.28 -4.91 -0.24
C TYR A 30 -2.74 -5.23 1.19
N GLY A 31 -2.43 -4.37 2.16
CA GLY A 31 -2.90 -4.53 3.53
C GLY A 31 -2.25 -3.57 4.51
N GLU A 32 -2.64 -3.71 5.77
CA GLU A 32 -2.15 -2.93 6.89
C GLU A 32 -1.92 -3.86 8.10
N THR A 33 -1.03 -3.46 9.00
CA THR A 33 -0.72 -4.26 10.19
C THR A 33 -0.25 -3.40 11.36
N THR A 34 -0.24 -4.00 12.55
CA THR A 34 0.42 -3.51 13.76
C THR A 34 1.76 -4.25 13.93
N PRO A 35 2.92 -3.65 13.57
CA PRO A 35 4.21 -4.34 13.56
C PRO A 35 4.62 -4.95 14.91
N SER A 36 4.26 -4.34 16.05
CA SER A 36 4.55 -4.92 17.36
C SER A 36 3.86 -6.27 17.62
N VAL A 37 2.75 -6.55 16.91
CA VAL A 37 1.99 -7.79 17.01
C VAL A 37 2.49 -8.82 16.01
N THR A 38 2.78 -8.40 14.77
CA THR A 38 3.15 -9.34 13.68
C THR A 38 4.64 -9.54 13.50
N GLY A 39 5.47 -8.64 14.02
CA GLY A 39 6.93 -8.70 13.92
C GLY A 39 7.48 -8.43 12.52
N VAL A 40 6.70 -7.81 11.62
CA VAL A 40 7.15 -7.51 10.25
C VAL A 40 8.27 -6.48 10.24
N GLU A 41 9.21 -6.63 9.29
CA GLU A 41 10.22 -5.61 9.03
C GLU A 41 9.58 -4.44 8.28
N VAL A 42 9.77 -3.22 8.81
CA VAL A 42 9.17 -2.00 8.26
C VAL A 42 10.25 -1.09 7.71
N VAL A 43 10.08 -0.66 6.46
CA VAL A 43 10.87 0.42 5.87
C VAL A 43 10.48 1.73 6.53
N GLY A 44 11.43 2.37 7.21
CA GLY A 44 11.21 3.60 7.98
C GLY A 44 10.92 3.33 9.45
N ARG A 45 10.63 4.41 10.19
CA ARG A 45 10.30 4.31 11.62
C ARG A 45 8.81 4.53 11.79
N SER A 46 8.06 3.44 11.88
CA SER A 46 6.62 3.49 12.21
C SER A 46 6.42 4.11 13.60
N ALA A 47 6.13 5.41 13.64
CA ALA A 47 5.92 6.14 14.90
C ALA A 47 4.62 5.72 15.61
N ALA A 48 3.67 5.14 14.88
CA ALA A 48 2.33 4.82 15.35
C ALA A 48 2.06 3.30 15.49
N ASP A 49 3.10 2.46 15.44
CA ASP A 49 2.95 1.00 15.41
C ASP A 49 1.94 0.53 14.36
N TYR A 50 2.08 1.08 13.15
CA TYR A 50 1.21 0.83 12.01
C TYR A 50 2.04 0.86 10.74
N ALA A 51 1.89 -0.17 9.91
CA ALA A 51 2.61 -0.28 8.64
C ALA A 51 1.66 -0.70 7.51
N VAL A 52 1.98 -0.22 6.31
CA VAL A 52 1.20 -0.46 5.09
C VAL A 52 1.98 -1.41 4.19
N ASN A 53 1.36 -2.51 3.78
CA ASN A 53 1.93 -3.43 2.81
C ASN A 53 1.68 -2.92 1.39
N VAL A 54 2.74 -2.81 0.60
CA VAL A 54 2.67 -2.35 -0.78
C VAL A 54 3.31 -3.39 -1.68
N GLN A 55 2.52 -3.89 -2.64
CA GLN A 55 3.04 -4.65 -3.77
C GLN A 55 3.60 -3.65 -4.80
N LEU A 56 4.92 -3.57 -4.90
CA LEU A 56 5.58 -2.67 -5.85
C LEU A 56 5.54 -3.24 -7.26
N ASP A 57 5.39 -2.36 -8.25
CA ASP A 57 5.38 -2.72 -9.66
C ASP A 57 6.72 -3.34 -10.07
N GLY A 58 6.66 -4.49 -10.74
CA GLY A 58 7.85 -5.21 -11.21
C GLY A 58 8.66 -5.92 -10.12
N ARG A 59 8.09 -6.11 -8.92
CA ARG A 59 8.65 -6.95 -7.86
C ARG A 59 7.73 -8.11 -7.54
N ASP A 60 8.32 -9.25 -7.19
CA ASP A 60 7.57 -10.45 -6.79
C ASP A 60 7.07 -10.38 -5.34
N GLU A 61 7.74 -9.59 -4.51
CA GLU A 61 7.44 -9.47 -3.08
C GLU A 61 6.94 -8.06 -2.73
N SER A 62 5.95 -8.02 -1.85
CA SER A 62 5.46 -6.80 -1.21
C SER A 62 6.41 -6.35 -0.09
N LEU A 63 6.46 -5.04 0.18
CA LEU A 63 7.21 -4.47 1.30
C LEU A 63 6.28 -3.75 2.27
N TRP A 64 6.67 -3.71 3.55
CA TRP A 64 5.96 -2.94 4.57
C TRP A 64 6.62 -1.57 4.76
N PHE A 65 5.81 -0.52 4.71
CA PHE A 65 6.28 0.86 4.84
C PHE A 65 5.63 1.54 6.04
N ALA A 66 6.40 2.43 6.67
CA ALA A 66 5.81 3.47 7.50
C ALA A 66 4.94 4.39 6.60
N PRO A 67 3.71 4.76 7.01
CA PRO A 67 2.76 5.48 6.15
C PRO A 67 3.30 6.80 5.60
N GLU A 68 4.15 7.49 6.35
CA GLU A 68 4.76 8.76 5.95
C GLU A 68 5.74 8.63 4.77
N LEU A 69 6.13 7.41 4.41
CA LEU A 69 6.95 7.12 3.23
C LEU A 69 6.12 6.84 1.97
N LEU A 70 4.79 6.93 2.05
CA LEU A 70 3.88 6.68 0.94
C LEU A 70 3.10 7.94 0.59
N GLU A 71 3.04 8.22 -0.70
CA GLU A 71 2.24 9.26 -1.30
C GLU A 71 1.04 8.60 -1.99
N PHE A 72 -0.17 9.01 -1.62
CA PHE A 72 -1.38 8.58 -2.30
C PHE A 72 -1.38 9.06 -3.76
N VAL A 73 -1.75 8.17 -4.69
CA VAL A 73 -1.86 8.48 -6.12
C VAL A 73 -3.33 8.52 -6.52
N ASP A 74 -4.02 7.38 -6.45
CA ASP A 74 -5.45 7.25 -6.75
C ASP A 74 -6.06 5.99 -6.13
N HIS A 75 -7.38 5.87 -6.25
CA HIS A 75 -8.15 4.73 -5.76
C HIS A 75 -8.20 3.53 -6.72
N ALA A 76 -7.32 3.44 -7.72
CA ALA A 76 -7.27 2.35 -8.69
C ALA A 76 -8.65 1.93 -9.24
N PRO A 77 -9.48 2.86 -9.75
CA PRO A 77 -10.84 2.56 -10.15
C PRO A 77 -10.87 1.49 -11.26
N GLY A 78 -11.82 0.57 -11.15
CA GLY A 78 -11.95 -0.57 -12.05
C GLY A 78 -11.13 -1.79 -11.62
N THR A 79 -10.32 -1.71 -10.56
CA THR A 79 -9.66 -2.89 -9.98
C THR A 79 -10.71 -3.90 -9.54
N GLU A 80 -10.51 -5.16 -9.88
CA GLU A 80 -11.42 -6.25 -9.53
C GLU A 80 -10.78 -7.20 -8.53
N ILE A 81 -11.53 -7.59 -7.50
CA ILE A 81 -11.14 -8.66 -6.58
C ILE A 81 -12.26 -9.68 -6.47
N VAL A 82 -11.88 -10.91 -6.18
CA VAL A 82 -12.82 -12.01 -5.90
C VAL A 82 -12.59 -12.50 -4.48
N ILE A 83 -13.62 -12.40 -3.65
CA ILE A 83 -13.61 -12.92 -2.27
C ILE A 83 -14.68 -14.00 -2.18
N GLY A 84 -14.25 -15.26 -2.11
CA GLY A 84 -15.16 -16.41 -2.19
C GLY A 84 -15.88 -16.43 -3.54
N ASN A 85 -17.19 -16.22 -3.53
CA ASN A 85 -18.04 -16.15 -4.73
C ASN A 85 -18.47 -14.72 -5.10
N LYS A 86 -17.93 -13.70 -4.44
CA LYS A 86 -18.26 -12.29 -4.71
C LYS A 86 -17.20 -11.63 -5.55
N ARG A 87 -17.60 -11.00 -6.64
CA ARG A 87 -16.76 -10.11 -7.46
C ARG A 87 -17.01 -8.68 -7.01
N LEU A 88 -15.96 -7.97 -6.66
CA LEU A 88 -16.02 -6.58 -6.24
C LEU A 88 -15.17 -5.75 -7.20
N VAL A 89 -15.67 -4.57 -7.56
CA VAL A 89 -15.01 -3.60 -8.42
C VAL A 89 -14.75 -2.34 -7.61
N ARG A 90 -13.55 -1.80 -7.71
CA ARG A 90 -13.15 -0.59 -7.00
C ARG A 90 -13.67 0.66 -7.70
N THR A 91 -14.31 1.55 -6.96
CA THR A 91 -14.83 2.82 -7.50
C THR A 91 -13.78 3.94 -7.46
N ALA A 92 -14.04 5.05 -8.15
CA ALA A 92 -13.21 6.24 -8.06
C ALA A 92 -13.23 6.92 -6.68
N SER A 93 -14.19 6.58 -5.82
CA SER A 93 -14.25 7.02 -4.41
C SER A 93 -13.47 6.11 -3.46
N GLY A 94 -12.89 5.01 -3.96
CA GLY A 94 -12.17 4.01 -3.14
C GLY A 94 -13.07 2.97 -2.48
N GLU A 95 -14.37 2.97 -2.78
CA GLU A 95 -15.31 1.96 -2.30
C GLU A 95 -15.21 0.67 -3.12
N TRP A 96 -15.51 -0.47 -2.49
CA TRP A 96 -15.64 -1.75 -3.17
C TRP A 96 -17.12 -2.07 -3.35
N VAL A 97 -17.59 -2.17 -4.60
CA VAL A 97 -18.99 -2.46 -4.94
C VAL A 97 -19.09 -3.76 -5.71
N GLU A 98 -20.24 -4.44 -5.63
CA GLU A 98 -20.48 -5.66 -6.40
C GLU A 98 -20.54 -5.36 -7.91
N GLY A 99 -19.89 -6.21 -8.73
CA GLY A 99 -19.81 -6.05 -10.19
C GLY A 99 -20.04 -7.33 -10.98
#